data_AF-A0A4U7EZ34-F1
#
_entry.id   AF-A0A4U7EZ34-F1
#
_cell.length_a   1.000
_cell.length_b   1.000
_cell.length_c   1.000
_cell.angle_alpha   90.00
_cell.angle_beta   90.00
_cell.angle_gamma   90.00
#
_symmetry.space_group_name_H-M   'P 1'
#
loop_
_entity.id
_entity.type
_entity.pdbx_description
1 polymer ?
#
loop_
_entity_poly.entity_id
_entity_poly.type
_entity_poly.pdbx_seq_one_letter_code
_entity_poly.pdbx_strand_id
1 'polypeptide(L)'
;HAEPASNSGHQAPSALFDQYFDVTAGEDYEINFSGGHSQTTRGIAAGDYDAGPICSTCMLDTVEADSGLSFDEFKVVWASAPFPNGPIAYRYNLHPDIIEGIRAAWLDSDFADTRYAERTGYEEYVPVEYRRHWYDIMVIQRYNGVEYTQGSLSE
;
A
#
# COMPACT_ATOMS: atom_id res chain seq x y z
N HIS A 1 -12.32 3.63 -8.32
CA HIS A 1 -11.61 2.83 -7.30
C HIS A 1 -11.10 1.55 -7.94
N ALA A 2 -10.04 0.94 -7.40
CA ALA A 2 -9.43 -0.25 -8.02
C ALA A 2 -10.21 -1.53 -7.68
N GLU A 3 -10.11 -1.99 -6.43
CA GLU A 3 -10.77 -3.19 -5.92
C GLU A 3 -11.19 -2.99 -4.46
N PRO A 4 -12.28 -3.64 -3.98
CA PRO A 4 -12.76 -3.46 -2.60
C PRO A 4 -11.72 -3.81 -1.52
N ALA A 5 -10.89 -4.83 -1.74
CA ALA A 5 -9.87 -5.26 -0.78
C ALA A 5 -8.55 -4.49 -0.88
N SER A 6 -8.41 -3.60 -1.88
CA SER A 6 -7.15 -2.89 -2.12
C SER A 6 -6.93 -1.80 -1.06
N ASN A 7 -5.78 -1.83 -0.38
CA ASN A 7 -5.40 -0.75 0.55
C ASN A 7 -5.28 0.59 -0.19
N SER A 8 -4.37 0.68 -1.16
CA SER A 8 -4.09 1.91 -1.92
C SER A 8 -5.22 2.30 -2.88
N GLY A 9 -5.99 1.33 -3.37
CA GLY A 9 -7.00 1.54 -4.40
C GLY A 9 -8.43 1.68 -3.90
N HIS A 10 -8.66 1.50 -2.59
CA HIS A 10 -9.97 1.68 -1.98
C HIS A 10 -9.93 2.04 -0.50
N GLN A 11 -9.32 1.23 0.36
CA GLN A 11 -9.43 1.39 1.82
C GLN A 11 -8.84 2.74 2.29
N ALA A 12 -7.61 3.04 1.86
CA ALA A 12 -6.90 4.26 2.17
C ALA A 12 -7.61 5.52 1.66
N PRO A 13 -7.93 5.66 0.35
CA PRO A 13 -8.63 6.85 -0.13
C PRO A 13 -10.01 7.03 0.50
N SER A 14 -10.77 5.95 0.76
CA SER A 14 -12.09 6.06 1.43
C SER A 14 -12.01 6.65 2.83
N ALA A 15 -10.96 6.33 3.59
CA ALA A 15 -10.78 6.85 4.94
C ALA A 15 -10.06 8.22 4.95
N LEU A 16 -8.98 8.36 4.18
CA LEU A 16 -8.14 9.55 4.25
C LEU A 16 -8.79 10.77 3.57
N PHE A 17 -9.65 10.56 2.56
CA PHE A 17 -10.37 11.68 1.95
C PHE A 17 -11.42 12.28 2.88
N ASP A 18 -12.17 11.44 3.59
CA ASP A 18 -13.07 11.89 4.66
C ASP A 18 -12.28 12.65 5.74
N GLN A 19 -11.23 12.02 6.29
CA GLN A 19 -10.48 12.61 7.42
C GLN A 19 -9.75 13.92 7.11
N TYR A 20 -9.25 14.11 5.89
CA TYR A 20 -8.47 15.30 5.53
C TYR A 20 -9.26 16.36 4.78
N PHE A 21 -10.34 15.97 4.09
CA PHE A 21 -11.03 16.85 3.14
C PHE A 21 -12.55 16.85 3.31
N ASP A 22 -13.11 16.09 4.27
CA ASP A 22 -14.55 15.90 4.43
C ASP A 22 -15.21 15.41 3.12
N VAL A 23 -14.53 14.50 2.40
CA VAL A 23 -15.03 13.89 1.15
C VAL A 23 -15.29 12.40 1.35
N THR A 24 -16.57 12.04 1.39
CA THR A 24 -17.07 10.70 1.72
C THR A 24 -17.46 9.92 0.46
N ALA A 25 -16.86 8.75 0.29
CA ALA A 25 -17.16 7.86 -0.82
C ALA A 25 -18.60 7.31 -0.70
N GLY A 26 -19.38 7.40 -1.78
CA GLY A 26 -20.79 7.03 -1.81
C GLY A 26 -21.75 8.16 -1.40
N GLU A 27 -21.24 9.26 -0.86
CA GLU A 27 -22.03 10.48 -0.58
C GLU A 27 -21.62 11.62 -1.51
N ASP A 28 -20.33 11.97 -1.54
CA ASP A 28 -19.80 13.06 -2.35
C ASP A 28 -19.38 12.61 -3.77
N TYR A 29 -19.15 11.32 -3.96
CA TYR A 29 -18.86 10.74 -5.28
C TYR A 29 -19.25 9.25 -5.36
N GLU A 30 -19.57 8.79 -6.56
CA GLU A 30 -19.90 7.38 -6.81
C GLU A 30 -18.64 6.51 -6.92
N ILE A 31 -18.71 5.31 -6.33
CA ILE A 31 -17.62 4.33 -6.40
C ILE A 31 -17.88 3.37 -7.57
N ASN A 32 -17.02 3.45 -8.57
CA ASN A 32 -16.88 2.41 -9.60
C ASN A 32 -15.59 1.62 -9.36
N PHE A 33 -15.69 0.29 -9.30
CA PHE A 33 -14.54 -0.60 -9.20
C PHE A 33 -14.08 -1.05 -10.58
N SER A 34 -12.89 -0.61 -10.98
CA SER A 34 -12.30 -0.94 -12.28
C SER A 34 -11.71 -2.35 -12.35
N GLY A 35 -11.52 -3.01 -11.20
CA GLY A 35 -10.91 -4.33 -11.08
C GLY A 35 -9.39 -4.32 -10.95
N GLY A 36 -8.76 -3.15 -10.76
CA GLY A 36 -7.33 -3.07 -10.48
C GLY A 36 -6.71 -1.71 -10.72
N HIS A 37 -5.46 -1.55 -10.28
CA HIS A 37 -4.72 -0.30 -10.46
C HIS A 37 -4.49 0.00 -11.94
N SER A 38 -4.08 -0.99 -12.74
CA SER A 38 -3.84 -0.78 -14.17
C SER A 38 -5.11 -0.48 -14.96
N GLN A 39 -6.24 -1.10 -14.60
CA GLN A 39 -7.55 -0.79 -15.20
C GLN A 39 -7.99 0.62 -14.83
N THR A 40 -7.72 1.06 -13.60
CA THR A 40 -7.96 2.46 -13.19
C THR A 40 -7.14 3.44 -14.02
N THR A 41 -5.84 3.22 -14.17
CA THR A 41 -4.96 4.09 -14.99
C THR A 41 -5.46 4.18 -16.43
N ARG A 42 -5.73 3.04 -17.08
CA ARG A 42 -6.21 3.01 -18.47
C ARG A 42 -7.59 3.64 -18.64
N GLY A 43 -8.50 3.41 -17.71
CA GLY A 43 -9.83 4.00 -17.74
C GLY A 43 -9.80 5.53 -17.62
N ILE A 44 -8.89 6.08 -16.80
CA ILE A 44 -8.69 7.54 -16.74
C ILE A 44 -8.16 8.08 -18.07
N ALA A 45 -7.14 7.45 -18.66
CA ALA A 45 -6.59 7.87 -19.96
C ALA A 45 -7.63 7.79 -21.09
N ALA A 46 -8.49 6.77 -21.07
CA ALA A 46 -9.58 6.60 -22.03
C ALA A 46 -10.75 7.59 -21.82
N GLY A 47 -10.79 8.31 -20.69
CA GLY A 47 -11.90 9.18 -20.31
C GLY A 47 -13.11 8.44 -19.75
N ASP A 48 -12.98 7.16 -19.41
CA ASP A 48 -14.04 6.37 -18.75
C ASP A 48 -14.23 6.79 -17.28
N TYR A 49 -13.18 7.36 -16.66
CA TYR A 49 -13.19 7.87 -15.29
C TYR A 49 -12.52 9.25 -15.22
N ASP A 50 -13.13 10.18 -14.46
CA ASP A 50 -12.53 11.50 -14.23
C ASP A 50 -11.28 11.44 -13.35
N ALA A 51 -11.25 10.49 -12.40
CA ALA A 51 -10.14 10.28 -11.48
C ALA A 51 -10.20 8.88 -10.86
N GLY A 52 -9.10 8.45 -10.22
CA GLY A 52 -9.07 7.21 -9.48
C GLY A 52 -7.85 7.07 -8.56
N PRO A 53 -8.00 6.39 -7.42
CA PRO A 53 -6.89 6.10 -6.52
C PRO A 53 -5.99 4.99 -7.08
N ILE A 54 -4.69 5.26 -7.19
CA ILE A 54 -3.71 4.35 -7.79
C ILE A 54 -2.45 4.32 -6.91
N CYS A 55 -1.88 3.14 -6.70
CA CYS A 55 -0.59 3.02 -6.02
C CYS A 55 0.52 3.57 -6.93
N SER A 56 1.48 4.33 -6.39
CA SER A 56 2.48 5.06 -7.20
C SER A 56 3.32 4.12 -8.08
N THR A 57 3.74 2.97 -7.55
CA THR A 57 4.46 1.95 -8.31
C THR A 57 3.57 1.29 -9.36
N CYS A 58 2.31 1.02 -9.05
CA CYS A 58 1.35 0.46 -10.00
C CYS A 58 1.08 1.42 -11.17
N MET A 59 1.04 2.73 -10.91
CA MET A 59 0.92 3.74 -11.95
C MET A 59 2.17 3.73 -12.85
N LEU A 60 3.36 3.72 -12.23
CA LEU A 60 4.63 3.61 -12.93
C LEU A 60 4.65 2.37 -13.85
N ASP A 61 4.43 1.19 -13.27
CA ASP A 61 4.42 -0.09 -13.97
C ASP A 61 3.42 -0.10 -15.13
N THR A 62 2.23 0.49 -14.93
CA THR A 62 1.20 0.50 -15.98
C THR A 62 1.56 1.40 -17.14
N VAL A 63 2.08 2.60 -16.87
CA VAL A 63 2.46 3.56 -17.92
C VAL A 63 3.70 3.08 -18.66
N GLU A 64 4.71 2.54 -17.97
CA GLU A 64 5.92 2.03 -18.62
C GLU A 64 5.66 0.77 -19.46
N ALA A 65 4.68 -0.06 -19.07
CA ALA A 65 4.32 -1.26 -19.82
C ALA A 65 3.43 -0.99 -21.05
N ASP A 66 2.89 0.22 -21.20
CA ASP A 66 1.91 0.54 -22.23
C ASP A 66 2.34 1.77 -23.04
N SER A 67 2.89 1.55 -24.23
CA SER A 67 3.36 2.61 -25.13
C SER A 67 2.28 3.61 -25.58
N GLY A 68 1.00 3.30 -25.34
CA GLY A 68 -0.13 4.20 -25.60
C GLY A 68 -0.42 5.16 -24.45
N LEU A 69 0.27 5.04 -23.31
CA LEU A 69 0.10 5.90 -22.15
C LEU A 69 1.34 6.77 -21.95
N SER A 70 1.12 7.98 -21.45
CA SER A 70 2.19 8.87 -21.02
C SER A 70 1.84 9.62 -19.74
N PHE A 71 2.83 9.89 -18.90
CA PHE A 71 2.62 10.55 -17.60
C PHE A 71 2.04 11.96 -17.72
N ASP A 72 2.25 12.67 -18.83
CA ASP A 72 1.71 14.01 -19.08
C ASP A 72 0.18 14.02 -19.32
N GLU A 73 -0.42 12.86 -19.59
CA GLU A 73 -1.86 12.68 -19.68
C GLU A 73 -2.55 12.67 -18.31
N PHE A 74 -1.76 12.56 -17.23
CA PHE A 74 -2.28 12.45 -15.86
C PHE A 74 -1.87 13.63 -14.99
N LYS A 75 -2.77 14.02 -14.09
CA LYS A 75 -2.48 14.96 -13.02
C LYS A 75 -2.62 14.28 -11.66
N VAL A 76 -1.52 14.19 -10.92
CA VAL A 76 -1.55 13.78 -9.51
C VAL A 76 -2.09 14.95 -8.68
N VAL A 77 -3.31 14.81 -8.18
CA VAL A 77 -3.98 15.87 -7.38
C VAL A 77 -3.68 15.78 -5.89
N TRP A 78 -3.31 14.59 -5.40
CA TRP A 78 -2.97 14.32 -4.00
C TRP A 78 -2.17 13.03 -3.88
N ALA A 79 -1.35 12.91 -2.84
CA ALA A 79 -0.67 11.69 -2.44
C ALA A 79 -0.69 11.56 -0.91
N SER A 80 -0.85 10.33 -0.42
CA SER A 80 -0.72 10.00 1.01
C SER A 80 0.75 10.07 1.47
N ALA A 81 0.95 10.03 2.78
CA ALA A 81 2.26 9.69 3.33
C ALA A 81 2.66 8.28 2.84
N PRO A 82 3.96 8.00 2.68
CA PRO A 82 4.42 6.68 2.27
C PRO A 82 3.93 5.59 3.23
N PHE A 83 3.30 4.56 2.69
CA PHE A 83 3.04 3.34 3.44
C PHE A 83 4.32 2.53 3.54
N PRO A 84 4.68 1.99 4.71
CA PRO A 84 5.73 1.00 4.79
C PRO A 84 5.39 -0.22 3.92
N ASN A 85 6.39 -0.76 3.23
CA ASN A 85 6.23 -2.04 2.54
C ASN A 85 5.98 -3.18 3.55
N GLY A 86 5.58 -4.34 3.02
CA GLY A 86 5.31 -5.53 3.83
C GLY A 86 6.44 -5.80 4.84
N PRO A 87 6.14 -5.86 6.15
CA PRO A 87 7.17 -5.95 7.17
C PRO A 87 7.69 -7.38 7.29
N ILE A 88 8.94 -7.52 7.71
CA ILE A 88 9.39 -8.77 8.32
C ILE A 88 8.90 -8.79 9.77
N ALA A 89 8.06 -9.77 10.08
CA ALA A 89 7.49 -9.95 11.42
C ALA A 89 7.86 -11.32 12.00
N TYR A 90 7.95 -11.40 13.32
CA TYR A 90 8.12 -12.64 14.06
C TYR A 90 7.05 -12.78 15.13
N ARG A 91 6.77 -14.01 15.55
CA ARG A 91 5.78 -14.28 16.58
C ARG A 91 6.26 -13.75 17.93
N TYR A 92 5.38 -13.10 18.68
CA TYR A 92 5.74 -12.41 19.93
C TYR A 92 6.29 -13.33 21.05
N ASN A 93 6.05 -14.65 20.96
CA ASN A 93 6.35 -15.62 22.02
C ASN A 93 7.53 -16.55 21.68
N LEU A 94 8.38 -16.17 20.73
CA LEU A 94 9.63 -16.89 20.48
C LEU A 94 10.60 -16.70 21.65
N HIS A 95 11.54 -17.64 21.81
CA HIS A 95 12.62 -17.50 22.79
C HIS A 95 13.45 -16.23 22.49
N PRO A 96 13.89 -15.46 23.51
CA PRO A 96 14.64 -14.21 23.31
C PRO A 96 15.82 -14.36 22.34
N ASP A 97 16.64 -15.40 22.49
CA ASP A 97 17.81 -15.65 21.63
C ASP A 97 17.44 -15.80 20.14
N ILE A 98 16.24 -16.35 19.84
CA ILE A 98 15.74 -16.46 18.47
C ILE A 98 15.35 -15.08 17.94
N ILE A 99 14.68 -14.27 18.77
CA ILE A 99 14.30 -12.90 18.42
C ILE A 99 15.55 -12.07 18.13
N GLU A 100 16.57 -12.15 18.98
CA GLU A 100 17.84 -11.45 18.78
C GLU A 100 18.54 -11.91 17.50
N GLY A 101 18.62 -13.22 17.26
CA GLY A 101 19.19 -13.76 16.03
C GLY A 101 18.47 -13.31 14.75
N ILE A 102 17.13 -13.28 14.76
CA ILE A 102 16.34 -12.74 13.63
C ILE A 102 16.65 -11.26 13.43
N ARG A 103 16.65 -10.46 14.50
CA ARG A 103 16.93 -9.02 14.40
C ARG A 103 18.32 -8.76 13.83
N ALA A 104 19.35 -9.44 14.33
CA ALA A 104 20.71 -9.31 13.83
C ALA A 104 20.82 -9.73 12.36
N ALA A 105 20.21 -10.86 11.98
CA ALA A 105 20.25 -11.36 10.61
C ALA A 105 19.66 -10.38 9.58
N TRP A 106 18.67 -9.56 9.97
CA TRP A 106 18.06 -8.58 9.07
C TRP A 106 18.64 -7.17 9.21
N LEU A 107 18.89 -6.69 10.42
CA LEU A 107 19.29 -5.30 10.68
C LEU A 107 20.80 -5.07 10.60
N ASP A 108 21.62 -6.11 10.82
CA ASP A 108 23.09 -6.00 10.77
C ASP A 108 23.67 -6.49 9.43
N SER A 109 22.83 -7.03 8.55
CA SER A 109 23.23 -7.53 7.23
C SER A 109 23.10 -6.43 6.18
N ASP A 110 24.15 -6.28 5.37
CA ASP A 110 24.09 -5.58 4.09
C ASP A 110 23.76 -6.60 2.99
N PHE A 111 22.63 -6.40 2.31
CA PHE A 111 22.19 -7.28 1.23
C PHE A 111 22.63 -6.80 -0.15
N ALA A 112 23.35 -5.68 -0.26
CA ALA A 112 23.91 -5.21 -1.54
C ALA A 112 24.70 -6.33 -2.25
N ASP A 113 24.55 -6.39 -3.58
CA ASP A 113 25.17 -7.39 -4.46
C ASP A 113 24.82 -8.87 -4.14
N THR A 114 23.85 -9.14 -3.26
CA THR A 114 23.39 -10.50 -3.00
C THR A 114 22.29 -10.94 -3.98
N ARG A 115 22.14 -12.26 -4.16
CA ARG A 115 20.97 -12.84 -4.86
C ARG A 115 19.63 -12.45 -4.22
N TYR A 116 19.64 -12.05 -2.95
CA TYR A 116 18.45 -11.56 -2.28
C TYR A 116 18.06 -10.17 -2.81
N ALA A 117 19.01 -9.23 -2.86
CA ALA A 117 18.79 -7.90 -3.42
C ALA A 117 18.44 -7.96 -4.91
N GLU A 118 19.13 -8.78 -5.71
CA GLU A 118 18.81 -8.95 -7.14
C GLU A 118 17.35 -9.38 -7.36
N ARG A 119 16.84 -10.28 -6.50
CA ARG A 119 15.47 -10.79 -6.63
C ARG A 119 14.41 -9.85 -6.07
N THR A 120 14.74 -9.05 -5.06
CA THR A 120 13.75 -8.31 -4.27
C THR A 120 13.83 -6.80 -4.41
N GLY A 121 14.97 -6.27 -4.85
CA GLY A 121 15.29 -4.85 -4.86
C GLY A 121 15.63 -4.26 -3.48
N TYR A 122 15.72 -5.09 -2.42
CA TYR A 122 16.03 -4.62 -1.06
C TYR A 122 17.47 -4.93 -0.67
N GLU A 123 18.21 -3.89 -0.35
CA GLU A 123 19.61 -3.96 0.09
C GLU A 123 19.77 -3.78 1.61
N GLU A 124 18.82 -3.11 2.27
CA GLU A 124 18.89 -2.80 3.70
C GLU A 124 17.51 -2.92 4.36
N TYR A 125 17.51 -3.30 5.63
CA TYR A 125 16.33 -3.29 6.51
C TYR A 125 16.55 -2.37 7.70
N VAL A 126 15.54 -1.56 7.99
CA VAL A 126 15.56 -0.61 9.11
C VAL A 126 14.54 -1.00 10.19
N PRO A 127 14.81 -0.67 11.46
CA PRO A 127 13.86 -0.95 12.53
C PRO A 127 12.57 -0.13 12.35
N VAL A 128 11.44 -0.81 12.53
CA VAL A 128 10.11 -0.21 12.50
C VAL A 128 9.52 -0.19 13.90
N GLU A 129 8.96 0.95 14.27
CA GLU A 129 8.00 1.08 15.38
C GLU A 129 6.57 1.00 14.84
N TYR A 130 5.83 -0.07 15.17
CA TYR A 130 4.48 -0.32 14.64
C TYR A 130 3.52 0.86 14.87
N ARG A 131 3.45 1.38 16.11
CA ARG A 131 2.54 2.48 16.45
C ARG A 131 2.78 3.74 15.63
N ARG A 132 4.02 3.99 15.24
CA ARG A 132 4.42 5.19 14.48
C ARG A 132 4.22 4.98 12.98
N HIS A 133 4.79 3.91 12.43
CA HIS A 133 4.85 3.74 10.98
C HIS A 133 3.57 3.13 10.37
N TRP A 134 2.76 2.42 11.17
CA TRP A 134 1.45 1.89 10.75
C TRP A 134 0.28 2.78 11.18
N TYR A 135 0.55 4.02 11.62
CA TYR A 135 -0.48 4.93 12.12
C TYR A 135 -1.64 5.09 11.12
N ASP A 136 -1.34 5.45 9.87
CA ASP A 136 -2.37 5.65 8.85
C ASP A 136 -3.14 4.36 8.57
N ILE A 137 -2.47 3.20 8.55
CA ILE A 137 -3.13 1.90 8.40
C ILE A 137 -4.12 1.65 9.55
N MET A 138 -3.75 1.97 10.79
CA MET A 138 -4.65 1.84 11.94
C MET A 138 -5.84 2.81 11.87
N VAL A 139 -5.63 4.04 11.36
CA VAL A 139 -6.71 5.02 11.13
C VAL A 139 -7.68 4.49 10.06
N ILE A 140 -7.13 4.05 8.92
CA ILE A 140 -7.88 3.48 7.80
C ILE A 140 -8.71 2.28 8.24
N GLN A 141 -8.09 1.32 8.93
CA GLN A 141 -8.77 0.11 9.36
C GLN A 141 -9.84 0.39 10.42
N ARG A 142 -9.61 1.36 11.32
CA ARG A 142 -10.64 1.82 12.27
C ARG A 142 -11.83 2.44 11.55
N TYR A 143 -11.58 3.32 10.58
CA TYR A 143 -12.63 3.98 9.79
C TYR A 143 -13.46 2.94 9.02
N ASN A 144 -12.79 1.96 8.41
CA ASN A 144 -13.46 0.89 7.65
C ASN A 144 -14.06 -0.22 8.53
N GLY A 145 -14.04 -0.08 9.86
CA GLY A 145 -14.66 -1.03 10.78
C GLY A 145 -14.00 -2.42 10.78
N VAL A 146 -12.70 -2.51 10.48
CA VAL A 146 -11.97 -3.77 10.47
C VAL A 146 -11.84 -4.30 11.90
N GLU A 147 -12.33 -5.51 12.12
CA GLU A 147 -12.20 -6.22 13.40
C GLU A 147 -11.10 -7.29 13.33
N TYR A 148 -10.18 -7.24 14.29
CA TYR A 148 -9.15 -8.28 14.44
C TYR A 148 -9.66 -9.42 15.32
N THR A 149 -9.72 -10.63 14.77
CA THR A 149 -10.13 -11.82 15.52
C THR A 149 -8.99 -12.83 15.63
N GLN A 150 -8.96 -13.65 16.68
CA GLN A 150 -7.98 -14.73 16.80
C GLN A 150 -8.10 -15.78 15.69
N GLY A 151 -9.30 -15.98 15.13
CA GLY A 151 -9.51 -16.90 14.01
C GLY A 151 -8.74 -16.49 12.75
N SER A 152 -8.46 -15.19 12.59
CA SER A 152 -7.64 -14.67 11.49
C SER A 152 -6.13 -14.89 11.67
N LEU A 153 -5.69 -15.42 12.82
CA LEU A 153 -4.27 -15.67 13.14
C LEU A 153 -3.86 -17.15 13.02
N SER A 154 -4.79 -18.04 12.67
CA SER A 154 -4.60 -19.49 12.73
C SER A 154 -4.48 -20.19 11.36
N GLU A 155 -3.92 -19.52 10.36
CA GLU A 155 -3.48 -20.13 9.10
C GLU A 155 -1.95 -20.21 9.00
#